data_AF-A0A660VBS5-F1
#
_entry.id   AF-A0A660VBS5-F1
#
_cell.length_a   1.000
_cell.length_b   1.000
_cell.length_c   1.000
_cell.angle_alpha   90.00
_cell.angle_beta   90.00
_cell.angle_gamma   90.00
#
_symmetry.space_group_name_H-M   'P 1'
#
loop_
_entity.id
_entity.type
_entity.pdbx_description
1 polymer ?
#
loop_
_entity_poly.entity_id
_entity_poly.type
_entity_poly.pdbx_seq_one_letter_code
_entity_poly.pdbx_strand_id
1 'polypeptide(L)'
;MKYEIKVLDPWQRIMDKAAESQDLTPTVITPAILRKALMAEHSMTRAVRLEIKITGIKTWLAWHFRTHEVGNKHDPMMRTQLPYALNPVKYDRDAARQDVPVNYTMDVNCQSLLNMMKKRLCIAAGPEVNAICIGIINKMRSMDDPFLTVLAYFCRPSCIWQGNECHETFKGKLAPCGRFPVKKRFSQPEPWWTE
;
A
#
# COMPACT_ATOMS: atom_id res chain seq x y z
N MET A 1 5.85 -2.72 17.77
CA MET A 1 6.17 -3.02 16.36
C MET A 1 7.29 -2.10 15.90
N LYS A 2 8.21 -2.58 15.08
CA LYS A 2 9.30 -1.79 14.47
C LYS A 2 9.13 -1.82 12.95
N TYR A 3 9.39 -0.67 12.31
CA TYR A 3 9.27 -0.49 10.86
C TYR A 3 10.64 -0.13 10.27
N GLU A 4 11.02 -0.85 9.22
CA GLU A 4 12.22 -0.61 8.44
C GLU A 4 11.81 -0.50 6.96
N ILE A 5 12.33 0.49 6.27
CA ILE A 5 11.99 0.77 4.87
C ILE A 5 13.29 1.01 4.12
N LYS A 6 13.42 0.40 2.95
CA LYS A 6 14.57 0.58 2.05
C LYS A 6 14.05 0.86 0.65
N VAL A 7 14.57 1.91 0.02
CA VAL A 7 14.33 2.18 -1.40
C VAL A 7 15.27 1.29 -2.19
N LEU A 8 14.72 0.42 -3.04
CA LEU A 8 15.50 -0.58 -3.78
C LEU A 8 15.98 -0.07 -5.13
N ASP A 9 15.16 0.75 -5.80
CA ASP A 9 15.50 1.30 -7.10
C ASP A 9 15.54 2.84 -7.07
N PRO A 10 16.43 3.50 -7.83
CA PRO A 10 16.45 4.95 -7.92
C PRO A 10 15.14 5.51 -8.48
N TRP A 11 14.60 6.53 -7.83
CA TRP A 11 13.41 7.26 -8.28
C TRP A 11 13.56 7.94 -9.65
N GLN A 12 14.78 8.23 -10.10
CA GLN A 12 15.07 8.73 -11.45
C GLN A 12 14.52 7.81 -12.54
N ARG A 13 14.41 6.49 -12.27
CA ARG A 13 13.83 5.50 -13.19
C ARG A 13 12.41 5.83 -13.63
N ILE A 14 11.65 6.59 -12.84
CA ILE A 14 10.32 7.06 -13.25
C ILE A 14 10.43 7.92 -14.50
N MET A 15 11.36 8.89 -14.50
CA MET A 15 11.57 9.77 -15.65
C MET A 15 12.30 9.07 -16.78
N ASP A 16 13.23 8.17 -16.49
CA ASP A 16 13.93 7.39 -17.51
C ASP A 16 12.94 6.58 -18.35
N LYS A 17 12.01 5.86 -17.71
CA LYS A 17 10.97 5.10 -18.42
C LYS A 17 9.99 5.98 -19.18
N ALA A 18 9.63 7.14 -18.64
CA ALA A 18 8.71 8.05 -19.31
C ALA A 18 9.34 8.65 -20.56
N ALA A 19 10.61 9.06 -20.47
CA ALA A 19 11.35 9.60 -21.58
C ALA A 19 11.59 8.54 -22.67
N GLU A 20 11.94 7.30 -22.28
CA GLU A 20 12.07 6.15 -23.20
C GLU A 20 10.78 5.89 -23.99
N SER A 21 9.60 5.99 -23.34
CA SER A 21 8.32 5.80 -24.01
C SER A 21 7.97 6.87 -25.06
N GLN A 22 8.67 8.01 -25.04
CA GLN A 22 8.42 9.16 -25.90
C GLN A 22 9.64 9.50 -26.79
N ASP A 23 10.69 8.67 -26.77
CA ASP A 23 11.97 8.95 -27.44
C ASP A 23 12.57 10.32 -27.06
N LEU A 24 12.48 10.66 -25.77
CA LEU A 24 13.01 11.89 -25.20
C LEU A 24 14.23 11.64 -24.32
N THR A 25 15.02 12.68 -24.10
CA THR A 25 16.06 12.65 -23.06
C THR A 25 15.41 12.81 -21.68
N PRO A 26 15.73 11.96 -20.70
CA PRO A 26 15.12 12.04 -19.37
C PRO A 26 15.58 13.30 -18.62
N THR A 27 14.59 14.06 -18.15
CA THR A 27 14.85 15.16 -17.21
C THR A 27 15.14 14.62 -15.81
N VAL A 28 15.92 15.37 -15.04
CA VAL A 28 16.16 15.07 -13.62
C VAL A 28 14.84 15.10 -12.85
N ILE A 29 14.54 14.02 -12.12
CA ILE A 29 13.34 13.97 -11.30
C ILE A 29 13.48 14.92 -10.10
N THR A 30 12.45 15.75 -9.91
CA THR A 30 12.33 16.63 -8.73
C THR A 30 11.12 16.23 -7.91
N PRO A 31 11.02 16.61 -6.62
CA PRO A 31 9.82 16.37 -5.81
C PRO A 31 8.52 16.90 -6.45
N ALA A 32 8.60 18.01 -7.20
CA ALA A 32 7.46 18.57 -7.92
C ALA A 32 7.00 17.68 -9.08
N ILE A 33 7.94 17.15 -9.87
CA ILE A 33 7.66 16.21 -10.95
C ILE A 33 7.13 14.89 -10.38
N LEU A 34 7.75 14.38 -9.31
CA LEU A 34 7.31 13.17 -8.62
C LEU A 34 5.86 13.29 -8.13
N ARG A 35 5.46 14.44 -7.56
CA ARG A 35 4.07 14.68 -7.15
C ARG A 35 3.10 14.52 -8.33
N LYS A 36 3.44 15.09 -9.49
CA LYS A 36 2.61 14.96 -10.70
C LYS A 36 2.54 13.50 -11.17
N ALA A 37 3.67 12.80 -11.18
CA ALA A 37 3.75 11.40 -11.58
C ALA A 37 2.92 10.48 -10.67
N LEU A 38 3.02 10.66 -9.34
CA LEU A 38 2.25 9.89 -8.37
C LEU A 38 0.76 10.26 -8.38
N MET A 39 0.41 11.52 -8.63
CA MET A 39 -0.98 11.95 -8.77
C MET A 39 -1.66 11.34 -9.99
N ALA A 40 -0.93 11.20 -11.10
CA ALA A 40 -1.44 10.60 -12.33
C ALA A 40 -1.57 9.07 -12.23
N GLU A 41 -0.89 8.43 -11.28
CA GLU A 41 -0.84 6.96 -11.11
C GLU A 41 -0.57 6.20 -12.41
N HIS A 42 0.23 6.81 -13.28
CA HIS A 42 0.59 6.21 -14.56
C HIS A 42 1.67 5.13 -14.38
N SER A 43 1.79 4.25 -15.37
CA SER A 43 2.56 2.99 -15.30
C SER A 43 4.03 3.16 -14.87
N MET A 44 4.65 4.30 -15.18
CA MET A 44 6.02 4.67 -14.82
C MET A 44 6.33 4.61 -13.31
N THR A 45 5.34 4.89 -12.44
CA THR A 45 5.52 4.81 -10.98
C THR A 45 5.82 3.39 -10.49
N ARG A 46 5.51 2.37 -11.30
CA ARG A 46 5.80 0.96 -11.01
C ARG A 46 7.29 0.61 -11.13
N ALA A 47 8.12 1.53 -11.65
CA ALA A 47 9.56 1.32 -11.87
C ALA A 47 10.40 1.35 -10.59
N VAL A 48 9.86 1.90 -9.50
CA VAL A 48 10.56 2.12 -8.24
C VAL A 48 10.00 1.20 -7.17
N ARG A 49 10.84 0.33 -6.61
CA ARG A 49 10.50 -0.60 -5.55
C ARG A 49 11.04 -0.18 -4.19
N LEU A 50 10.35 -0.68 -3.17
CA LEU A 50 10.58 -0.48 -1.76
C LEU A 50 10.52 -1.84 -1.08
N GLU A 51 11.46 -2.10 -0.18
CA GLU A 51 11.36 -3.17 0.81
C GLU A 51 10.81 -2.55 2.10
N ILE A 52 9.74 -3.14 2.63
CA ILE A 52 9.14 -2.74 3.91
C ILE A 52 9.16 -3.94 4.84
N LYS A 53 9.83 -3.80 5.98
CA LYS A 53 9.90 -4.81 7.03
C LYS A 53 9.22 -4.34 8.30
N ILE A 54 8.34 -5.20 8.82
CA ILE A 54 7.54 -4.99 10.01
C ILE A 54 7.86 -6.10 11.01
N THR A 55 8.43 -5.72 12.16
CA THR A 55 8.81 -6.65 13.22
C THR A 55 7.75 -6.64 14.32
N GLY A 56 7.29 -7.84 14.70
CA GLY A 56 6.31 -8.05 15.77
C GLY A 56 4.86 -7.73 15.37
N ILE A 57 4.50 -7.95 14.10
CA ILE A 57 3.12 -7.85 13.61
C ILE A 57 2.36 -9.12 13.99
N LYS A 58 1.08 -9.02 14.37
CA LYS A 58 0.23 -10.20 14.63
C LYS A 58 0.01 -10.97 13.33
N THR A 59 -0.03 -12.30 13.39
CA THR A 59 -0.14 -13.15 12.19
C THR A 59 -1.38 -12.80 11.35
N TRP A 60 -2.56 -12.63 11.97
CA TRP A 60 -3.78 -12.23 11.23
C TRP A 60 -3.68 -10.85 10.56
N LEU A 61 -2.90 -9.92 11.14
CA LEU A 61 -2.65 -8.61 10.53
C LEU A 61 -1.75 -8.73 9.30
N ALA A 62 -0.73 -9.58 9.35
CA ALA A 62 0.16 -9.83 8.21
C ALA A 62 -0.60 -10.39 6.99
N TRP A 63 -1.62 -11.24 7.21
CA TRP A 63 -2.47 -11.76 6.13
C TRP A 63 -3.25 -10.69 5.36
N HIS A 64 -3.63 -9.58 6.01
CA HIS A 64 -4.26 -8.45 5.33
C HIS A 64 -3.33 -7.76 4.32
N PHE A 65 -2.02 -7.84 4.51
CA PHE A 65 -1.03 -7.31 3.57
C PHE A 65 -0.75 -8.30 2.45
N ARG A 66 -0.65 -9.59 2.77
CA ARG A 66 -0.40 -10.66 1.78
C ARG A 66 -1.50 -10.78 0.71
N THR A 67 -2.75 -10.48 1.06
CA THR A 67 -3.91 -10.57 0.15
C THR A 67 -4.02 -9.45 -0.88
N HIS A 68 -3.25 -8.35 -0.73
CA HIS A 68 -3.16 -7.30 -1.75
C HIS A 68 -2.05 -7.62 -2.74
N GLU A 69 -2.30 -8.63 -3.58
CA GLU A 69 -1.32 -9.20 -4.51
C GLU A 69 -0.94 -8.26 -5.67
N VAL A 70 -1.77 -7.26 -6.00
CA VAL A 70 -1.53 -6.33 -7.12
C VAL A 70 -0.30 -5.45 -6.82
N GLY A 71 0.86 -6.04 -7.11
CA GLY A 71 2.24 -5.59 -6.98
C GLY A 71 2.92 -5.69 -5.61
N ASN A 72 2.40 -6.57 -4.75
CA ASN A 72 3.22 -7.42 -3.84
C ASN A 72 3.87 -8.57 -4.65
N LYS A 73 4.35 -8.28 -5.87
CA LYS A 73 4.82 -9.29 -6.82
C LYS A 73 6.15 -9.94 -6.41
N HIS A 74 6.78 -9.43 -5.35
CA HIS A 74 8.11 -9.82 -4.94
C HIS A 74 8.02 -10.28 -3.48
N ASP A 75 7.81 -11.58 -3.31
CA ASP A 75 8.19 -12.37 -2.15
C ASP A 75 7.80 -11.82 -0.75
N PRO A 76 6.50 -11.69 -0.43
CA PRO A 76 6.10 -11.42 0.95
C PRO A 76 6.61 -12.54 1.85
N MET A 77 7.58 -12.22 2.69
CA MET A 77 8.26 -13.17 3.55
C MET A 77 7.72 -13.03 4.97
N MET A 78 7.20 -14.12 5.51
CA MET A 78 6.70 -14.18 6.88
C MET A 78 7.36 -15.36 7.58
N ARG A 79 7.64 -15.21 8.88
CA ARG A 79 8.10 -16.35 9.68
C ARG A 79 7.09 -17.49 9.57
N THR A 80 7.58 -18.68 9.19
CA THR A 80 6.77 -19.89 9.13
C THR A 80 6.22 -20.28 10.51
N GLN A 81 5.10 -21.01 10.51
CA GLN A 81 4.53 -21.68 11.67
C GLN A 81 4.71 -23.21 11.57
N LEU A 82 5.65 -23.68 10.75
CA LEU A 82 5.92 -25.11 10.60
C LEU A 82 6.68 -25.64 11.83
N PRO A 83 6.21 -26.73 12.48
CA PRO A 83 6.82 -27.24 13.70
C PRO A 83 8.31 -27.55 13.56
N TYR A 84 8.74 -28.17 12.46
CA TYR A 84 10.15 -28.52 12.23
C TYR A 84 11.08 -27.30 12.18
N ALA A 85 10.56 -26.13 11.79
CA ALA A 85 11.32 -24.88 11.71
C ALA A 85 11.31 -24.07 13.01
N LEU A 86 10.38 -24.37 13.94
CA LEU A 86 10.18 -23.63 15.21
C LEU A 86 10.51 -24.43 16.47
N ASN A 87 11.00 -25.67 16.30
CA ASN A 87 11.16 -26.73 17.29
C ASN A 87 9.92 -27.63 17.39
N PRO A 88 9.93 -28.82 16.76
CA PRO A 88 8.76 -29.68 16.63
C PRO A 88 8.29 -30.29 17.97
N VAL A 89 9.16 -30.29 18.99
CA VAL A 89 8.84 -30.81 20.33
C VAL A 89 8.02 -29.81 21.15
N LYS A 90 8.09 -28.51 20.82
CA LYS A 90 7.51 -27.43 21.65
C LYS A 90 6.45 -26.59 20.93
N TYR A 91 6.24 -26.80 19.63
CA TYR A 91 5.34 -25.98 18.83
C TYR A 91 4.20 -26.81 18.23
N ASP A 92 3.03 -26.74 18.88
CA ASP A 92 1.77 -27.21 18.31
C ASP A 92 1.18 -26.11 17.41
N ARG A 93 1.13 -26.41 16.10
CA ARG A 93 0.62 -25.47 15.10
C ARG A 93 -0.90 -25.35 15.15
N ASP A 94 -1.61 -26.42 15.46
CA ASP A 94 -3.08 -26.44 15.45
C ASP A 94 -3.64 -25.67 16.65
N ALA A 95 -2.89 -25.60 17.74
CA ALA A 95 -3.19 -24.77 18.90
C ALA A 95 -2.63 -23.32 18.81
N ALA A 96 -1.89 -22.98 17.76
CA ALA A 96 -1.21 -21.68 17.67
C ALA A 96 -2.19 -20.52 17.50
N ARG A 97 -2.10 -19.52 18.39
CA ARG A 97 -2.97 -18.34 18.35
C ARG A 97 -2.63 -17.42 17.17
N GLN A 98 -3.65 -16.81 16.58
CA GLN A 98 -3.46 -15.87 15.46
C GLN A 98 -2.81 -14.53 15.87
N ASP A 99 -2.84 -14.19 17.17
CA ASP A 99 -2.22 -12.98 17.72
C ASP A 99 -0.72 -13.12 17.97
N VAL A 100 -0.13 -14.29 17.70
CA VAL A 100 1.31 -14.52 17.81
C VAL A 100 2.07 -13.53 16.92
N PRO A 101 3.07 -12.81 17.48
CA PRO A 101 3.88 -11.87 16.72
C PRO A 101 4.81 -12.61 15.76
N VAL A 102 4.89 -12.11 14.53
CA VAL A 102 5.77 -12.55 13.46
C VAL A 102 6.52 -11.36 12.86
N ASN A 103 7.57 -11.66 12.10
CA ASN A 103 8.23 -10.69 11.25
C ASN A 103 7.66 -10.84 9.84
N TYR A 104 7.37 -9.71 9.21
CA TYR A 104 6.81 -9.64 7.86
C TYR A 104 7.64 -8.68 7.02
N THR A 105 8.11 -9.13 5.87
CA THR A 105 8.78 -8.30 4.86
C THR A 105 7.97 -8.34 3.58
N MET A 106 7.88 -7.22 2.89
CA MET A 106 7.27 -7.14 1.55
C MET A 106 8.09 -6.24 0.64
N ASP A 107 8.24 -6.67 -0.61
CA ASP A 107 8.78 -5.85 -1.68
C ASP A 107 7.64 -5.34 -2.57
N VAL A 108 7.48 -4.03 -2.61
CA VAL A 108 6.37 -3.35 -3.29
C VAL A 108 6.89 -2.26 -4.20
N ASN A 109 6.29 -2.11 -5.38
CA ASN A 109 6.47 -0.88 -6.15
C ASN A 109 5.55 0.24 -5.63
N CYS A 110 5.82 1.48 -6.02
CA CYS A 110 5.07 2.66 -5.56
C CYS A 110 3.56 2.53 -5.79
N GLN A 111 3.13 2.16 -6.99
CA GLN A 111 1.71 2.05 -7.33
C GLN A 111 1.00 1.01 -6.44
N SER A 112 1.70 -0.06 -6.13
CA SER A 112 1.16 -1.18 -5.34
C SER A 112 1.02 -0.79 -3.89
N LEU A 113 2.02 -0.08 -3.35
CA LEU A 113 1.93 0.54 -2.04
C LEU A 113 0.74 1.51 -1.98
N LEU A 114 0.56 2.38 -2.97
CA LEU A 114 -0.57 3.31 -3.02
C LEU A 114 -1.91 2.59 -3.05
N ASN A 115 -2.06 1.56 -3.89
CA ASN A 115 -3.27 0.74 -3.97
C ASN A 115 -3.61 0.09 -2.62
N MET A 116 -2.60 -0.50 -1.98
CA MET A 116 -2.75 -1.10 -0.65
C MET A 116 -3.15 -0.06 0.39
N MET A 117 -2.49 1.10 0.41
CA MET A 117 -2.77 2.20 1.34
C MET A 117 -4.19 2.76 1.16
N LYS A 118 -4.67 2.89 -0.09
CA LYS A 118 -6.06 3.30 -0.39
C LYS A 118 -7.10 2.43 0.30
N LYS A 119 -6.86 1.12 0.39
CA LYS A 119 -7.76 0.17 1.03
C LYS A 119 -7.54 0.06 2.53
N ARG A 120 -6.29 0.02 2.98
CA ARG A 120 -5.94 -0.25 4.39
C ARG A 120 -5.95 0.98 5.30
N LEU A 121 -5.89 2.19 4.75
CA LEU A 121 -6.14 3.44 5.50
C LEU A 121 -7.63 3.78 5.63
N CYS A 122 -8.52 3.01 4.99
CA CYS A 122 -9.95 3.15 5.20
C CYS A 122 -10.30 2.71 6.63
N ILE A 123 -11.21 3.42 7.29
CA ILE A 123 -11.64 3.06 8.66
C ILE A 123 -12.41 1.74 8.68
N ALA A 124 -13.02 1.34 7.56
CA ALA A 124 -13.65 0.03 7.40
C ALA A 124 -12.65 -1.15 7.38
N ALA A 125 -11.35 -0.88 7.20
CA ALA A 125 -10.32 -1.93 7.24
C ALA A 125 -9.99 -2.43 8.66
N GLY A 126 -10.46 -1.72 9.68
CA GLY A 126 -10.18 -2.01 11.10
C GLY A 126 -9.04 -1.16 11.66
N PRO A 127 -9.11 -0.77 12.95
CA PRO A 127 -8.16 0.16 13.57
C PRO A 127 -6.74 -0.41 13.64
N GLU A 128 -6.58 -1.73 13.83
CA GLU A 128 -5.26 -2.36 13.96
C GLU A 128 -4.47 -2.34 12.64
N VAL A 129 -5.14 -2.65 11.52
CA VAL A 129 -4.52 -2.60 10.19
C VAL A 129 -4.20 -1.15 9.81
N ASN A 130 -5.12 -0.24 10.12
CA ASN A 130 -4.94 1.19 9.91
C ASN A 130 -3.71 1.73 10.66
N ALA A 131 -3.56 1.35 11.93
CA ALA A 131 -2.43 1.74 12.76
C ALA A 131 -1.08 1.27 12.20
N ILE A 132 -1.04 0.08 11.58
CA ILE A 132 0.17 -0.41 10.88
C ILE A 132 0.50 0.48 9.69
N CYS A 133 -0.48 0.79 8.84
CA CYS A 133 -0.26 1.68 7.69
C CYS A 133 0.20 3.09 8.12
N ILE A 134 -0.38 3.64 9.19
CA ILE A 134 0.07 4.89 9.79
C ILE A 134 1.52 4.77 10.27
N GLY A 135 1.89 3.66 10.90
CA GLY A 135 3.28 3.38 11.31
C GLY A 135 4.27 3.42 10.15
N ILE A 136 3.92 2.80 9.01
CA ILE A 136 4.72 2.84 7.78
C ILE A 136 4.84 4.28 7.27
N ILE A 137 3.74 5.04 7.22
CA ILE A 137 3.73 6.45 6.79
C ILE A 137 4.62 7.32 7.67
N ASN A 138 4.52 7.16 8.99
CA ASN A 138 5.33 7.91 9.94
C ASN A 138 6.80 7.57 9.78
N LYS A 139 7.13 6.29 9.55
CA LYS A 139 8.51 5.88 9.26
C LYS A 139 9.04 6.49 7.96
N MET A 140 8.25 6.50 6.88
CA MET A 140 8.65 7.15 5.61
C MET A 140 8.96 8.64 5.83
N ARG A 141 8.11 9.35 6.58
CA ARG A 141 8.31 10.77 6.89
C ARG A 141 9.52 11.05 7.76
N SER A 142 9.94 10.10 8.60
CA SER A 142 11.06 10.28 9.51
C SER A 142 12.43 10.01 8.87
N MET A 143 12.49 9.57 7.62
CA MET A 143 13.73 9.13 6.97
C MET A 143 14.48 10.23 6.22
N ASP A 144 13.97 11.47 6.23
CA ASP A 144 14.55 12.63 5.51
C ASP A 144 14.88 12.36 4.03
N ASP A 145 14.08 11.51 3.40
CA ASP A 145 14.19 11.17 1.98
C ASP A 145 13.09 11.92 1.21
N PRO A 146 13.42 12.75 0.20
CA PRO A 146 12.43 13.52 -0.54
C PRO A 146 11.39 12.66 -1.25
N PHE A 147 11.81 11.51 -1.79
CA PHE A 147 10.92 10.58 -2.48
C PHE A 147 9.94 9.93 -1.48
N LEU A 148 10.42 9.41 -0.35
CA LEU A 148 9.57 8.82 0.69
C LEU A 148 8.63 9.85 1.31
N THR A 149 9.08 11.09 1.47
CA THR A 149 8.25 12.19 1.98
C THR A 149 7.08 12.48 1.06
N VAL A 150 7.34 12.57 -0.26
CA VAL A 150 6.28 12.76 -1.25
C VAL A 150 5.38 11.51 -1.31
N LEU A 151 5.93 10.30 -1.34
CA LEU A 151 5.13 9.07 -1.38
C LEU A 151 4.20 8.94 -0.17
N ALA A 152 4.69 9.26 1.04
CA ALA A 152 3.90 9.29 2.27
C ALA A 152 2.77 10.33 2.26
N TYR A 153 2.91 11.39 1.46
CA TYR A 153 1.82 12.33 1.22
C TYR A 153 0.70 11.70 0.39
N PHE A 154 1.02 10.87 -0.61
CA PHE A 154 0.03 10.21 -1.47
C PHE A 154 -0.62 8.97 -0.82
N CYS A 155 -0.01 8.39 0.22
CA CYS A 155 -0.63 7.33 1.02
C CYS A 155 -1.86 7.85 1.78
N ARG A 156 -3.04 7.72 1.16
CA ARG A 156 -4.34 8.18 1.65
C ARG A 156 -5.43 7.16 1.28
N PRO A 157 -6.52 7.06 2.07
CA PRO A 157 -7.63 6.19 1.73
C PRO A 157 -8.29 6.61 0.40
N SER A 158 -8.86 5.63 -0.32
CA SER A 158 -9.53 5.82 -1.61
C SER A 158 -10.55 6.96 -1.60
N CYS A 159 -11.29 7.10 -0.50
CA CYS A 159 -12.35 8.09 -0.39
C CYS A 159 -11.86 9.54 -0.48
N ILE A 160 -10.61 9.84 -0.09
CA ILE A 160 -10.03 11.17 -0.28
C ILE A 160 -9.75 11.42 -1.76
N TRP A 161 -9.21 10.42 -2.47
CA TRP A 161 -8.94 10.50 -3.90
C TRP A 161 -10.22 10.58 -4.74
N GLN A 162 -11.32 10.02 -4.24
CA GLN A 162 -12.63 10.00 -4.89
C GLN A 162 -13.49 11.21 -4.52
N GLY A 163 -12.87 12.36 -4.19
CA GLY A 163 -13.60 13.60 -3.92
C GLY A 163 -14.37 13.59 -2.59
N ASN A 164 -13.76 13.00 -1.56
CA ASN A 164 -14.35 12.82 -0.23
C ASN A 164 -15.65 11.99 -0.27
N GLU A 165 -15.62 10.87 -0.99
CA GLU A 165 -16.74 9.94 -1.13
C GLU A 165 -16.25 8.49 -1.02
N CYS A 166 -16.92 7.66 -0.22
CA CYS A 166 -16.49 6.27 -0.02
C CYS A 166 -17.30 5.32 -0.91
N HIS A 167 -16.61 4.62 -1.80
CA HIS A 167 -17.21 3.65 -2.73
C HIS A 167 -16.96 2.19 -2.33
N GLU A 168 -16.65 1.93 -1.05
CA GLU A 168 -16.50 0.55 -0.57
C GLU A 168 -17.85 -0.18 -0.57
N THR A 169 -17.81 -1.48 -0.86
CA THR A 169 -19.00 -2.31 -0.96
C THR A 169 -18.93 -3.47 0.02
N PHE A 170 -20.09 -3.89 0.51
CA PHE A 170 -20.23 -5.06 1.35
C PHE A 170 -21.47 -5.84 0.91
N LYS A 171 -21.29 -7.14 0.61
CA LYS A 171 -22.36 -8.02 0.11
C LYS A 171 -23.12 -7.41 -1.09
N GLY A 172 -22.38 -6.83 -2.04
CA GLY A 172 -22.95 -6.24 -3.26
C GLY A 172 -23.67 -4.91 -3.08
N LYS A 173 -23.66 -4.31 -1.88
CA LYS A 173 -24.26 -3.00 -1.60
C LYS A 173 -23.17 -1.98 -1.29
N LEU A 174 -23.41 -0.71 -1.66
CA LEU A 174 -22.58 0.40 -1.22
C LEU A 174 -22.60 0.45 0.32
N ALA A 175 -21.44 0.22 0.93
CA ALA A 175 -21.25 0.14 2.38
C ALA A 175 -20.13 1.12 2.75
N PRO A 176 -20.44 2.42 2.74
CA PRO A 176 -19.47 3.49 2.96
C PRO A 176 -18.91 3.39 4.39
N CYS A 177 -17.64 3.71 4.55
CA CYS A 177 -16.96 3.57 5.83
C CYS A 177 -17.42 4.54 6.92
N GLY A 178 -18.27 5.53 6.58
CA GLY A 178 -18.79 6.53 7.51
C GLY A 178 -17.90 7.77 7.69
N ARG A 179 -16.71 7.81 7.08
CA ARG A 179 -15.79 8.97 7.16
C ARG A 179 -16.33 10.22 6.46
N PHE A 180 -17.09 10.02 5.38
CA PHE A 180 -17.65 11.09 4.56
C PHE A 180 -19.14 10.80 4.29
N PRO A 181 -19.95 11.84 4.06
CA PRO A 181 -21.35 11.66 3.70
C PRO A 181 -21.47 10.91 2.37
N VAL A 182 -22.44 10.00 2.31
CA VAL A 182 -22.76 9.23 1.10
C VAL A 182 -23.50 10.14 0.15
N LYS A 183 -22.93 10.42 -1.02
CA LYS A 183 -23.70 11.10 -2.07
C LYS A 183 -24.56 10.03 -2.76
N LYS A 184 -25.86 10.29 -2.92
CA LYS A 184 -26.82 9.38 -3.59
C LYS A 184 -26.62 9.32 -5.11
N ARG A 185 -25.39 9.43 -5.62
CA ARG A 185 -25.10 9.71 -7.04
C ARG A 185 -25.09 8.48 -7.95
N PHE A 186 -25.14 7.27 -7.39
CA PHE A 186 -25.03 6.02 -8.16
C PHE A 186 -26.37 5.43 -8.64
N SER A 187 -27.49 6.16 -8.54
CA SER A 187 -28.80 5.61 -8.95
C SER A 187 -29.04 5.59 -10.46
N GLN A 188 -28.28 6.37 -11.25
CA GLN A 188 -28.33 6.40 -12.73
C GLN A 188 -26.99 6.97 -13.24
N PRO A 189 -26.06 6.18 -13.79
CA PRO A 189 -24.95 6.76 -14.53
C PRO A 189 -25.50 7.23 -15.88
N GLU A 190 -25.71 8.54 -16.04
CA GLU A 190 -25.61 9.16 -17.38
C GLU A 190 -24.27 8.67 -17.96
N PRO A 191 -24.24 8.03 -19.13
CA PRO A 191 -23.02 7.47 -19.64
C PRO A 191 -21.99 8.58 -19.88
N TRP A 192 -20.72 8.36 -19.49
CA TRP A 192 -19.66 9.34 -19.79
C TRP A 192 -19.38 9.48 -21.30
N TRP A 193 -19.96 8.59 -22.12
CA TRP A 193 -19.84 8.54 -23.57
C TRP A 193 -21.07 9.08 -24.32
N THR A 194 -22.02 9.75 -23.64
CA THR A 194 -23.09 10.48 -24.33
C THR A 194 -22.67 11.92 -24.57
N GLU A 195 -21.94 12.12 -25.67
CA GLU A 195 -22.01 13.23 -26.64
C GLU A 195 -21.13 12.88 -27.85
#